data_AF-A0A3Q1DAP0-F1
#
_entry.id   AF-A0A3Q1DAP0-F1
#
_cell.length_a   1.000
_cell.length_b   1.000
_cell.length_c   1.000
_cell.angle_alpha   90.00
_cell.angle_beta   90.00
_cell.angle_gamma   90.00
#
_symmetry.space_group_name_H-M   'P 1'
#
loop_
_entity.id
_entity.type
_entity.pdbx_description
1 polymer ?
#
loop_
_entity_poly.entity_id
_entity_poly.type
_entity_poly.pdbx_seq_one_letter_code
_entity_poly.pdbx_strand_id
1 'polypeptide(L)'
;MAPFGKNFLKARLKNRTKDAEPVVGKEIQVTVCNEEKVVCGVTKHTTCADMIQALLEDHKSVAESKRLLHGEPKDFCLVERWKGFERALPPLTRILRLWYAWGDQRPFIQFILVKTSDFVPQPAKKVVKPKGAKPKRWEHGRPQYPQSMPVEKQKRMVKKAFRKLEKLHKESRSSPGAEEIDRMVQLILNQDHTIREQIQQMRDLDLEIEEFEVQVQGEAESESSLDQACGPNLEAHSEEQLNEYLYTSDGVEQLEVQVQRHQELILQLSRDIDAELRRANFSLNQDEDREQEGATAASWIPSDTDESFYIAELRRLQDELKHSLFTGVSLHNQAADIDKQLKYFDSTLVSKDQECWQLAAQLNSLQIVDSVEEKKPLPVPLKCETQCSVSQTVKLKHSLSPLDVTDTDSDTGISSTHSQDSLSPCLDFPPPLDTDV
;
A
#
# COMPACT_ATOMS: atom_id res chain seq x y z
N MET A 1 32.49 25.47 33.52
CA MET A 1 31.43 25.07 32.56
C MET A 1 32.10 24.46 31.34
N ALA A 2 32.03 23.15 31.17
CA ALA A 2 32.60 22.45 30.01
C ALA A 2 31.72 22.69 28.76
N PRO A 3 32.29 22.82 27.54
CA PRO A 3 31.50 22.96 26.34
C PRO A 3 30.93 21.59 25.98
N PHE A 4 29.69 21.32 26.37
CA PHE A 4 28.96 20.17 25.85
C PHE A 4 28.71 20.37 24.35
N GLY A 5 29.17 19.43 23.53
CA GLY A 5 28.50 19.12 22.26
C GLY A 5 29.21 19.55 20.98
N LYS A 6 30.40 19.01 20.70
CA LYS A 6 30.90 18.94 19.31
C LYS A 6 31.08 17.52 18.76
N ASN A 7 31.07 16.47 19.60
CA ASN A 7 31.55 15.14 19.20
C ASN A 7 30.58 13.97 19.44
N PHE A 8 29.28 14.21 19.70
CA PHE A 8 28.34 13.14 20.04
C PHE A 8 27.44 12.69 18.89
N LEU A 9 27.28 13.51 17.84
CA LEU A 9 26.51 13.12 16.67
C LEU A 9 27.39 12.25 15.76
N LYS A 10 26.94 11.03 15.51
CA LYS A 10 27.60 10.11 14.58
C LYS A 10 26.61 9.72 13.50
N ALA A 11 26.92 10.05 12.26
CA ALA A 11 26.20 9.53 11.11
C ALA A 11 26.79 8.17 10.71
N ARG A 12 25.93 7.22 10.34
CA ARG A 12 26.32 5.90 9.82
C ARG A 12 25.42 5.47 8.67
N LEU A 13 25.91 4.59 7.79
CA LEU A 13 25.09 3.91 6.79
C LEU A 13 24.11 2.95 7.48
N LYS A 14 22.84 2.98 7.08
CA LYS A 14 21.78 2.11 7.64
C LYS A 14 22.12 0.62 7.53
N ASN A 15 22.87 0.21 6.49
CA ASN A 15 23.21 -1.19 6.21
C ASN A 15 24.48 -1.69 6.94
N ARG A 16 25.16 -0.85 7.75
CA ARG A 16 26.51 -1.17 8.27
C ARG A 16 26.53 -1.97 9.58
N THR A 17 25.40 -2.21 10.24
CA THR A 17 25.38 -2.97 11.50
C THR A 17 24.16 -3.88 11.57
N LYS A 18 24.40 -5.19 11.48
CA LYS A 18 23.42 -6.28 11.68
C LYS A 18 23.21 -6.61 13.17
N ASP A 19 23.67 -5.77 14.10
CA ASP A 19 23.68 -6.11 15.52
C ASP A 19 23.73 -4.86 16.43
N ALA A 20 22.69 -4.03 16.38
CA ALA A 20 22.48 -3.02 17.41
C ALA A 20 20.99 -2.89 17.65
N GLU A 21 20.54 -3.31 18.83
CA GLU A 21 19.22 -3.01 19.37
C GLU A 21 18.83 -1.55 19.08
N PRO A 22 17.60 -1.30 18.60
CA PRO A 22 17.12 0.06 18.40
C PRO A 22 17.07 0.75 19.75
N VAL A 23 18.08 1.57 20.07
CA VAL A 23 18.05 2.42 21.26
C VAL A 23 16.90 3.41 21.07
N VAL A 24 15.79 3.11 21.73
CA VAL A 24 14.54 3.85 21.67
C VAL A 24 14.83 5.35 21.92
N GLY A 25 14.66 6.15 20.86
CA GLY A 25 14.36 7.57 20.98
C GLY A 25 15.43 8.61 20.63
N LYS A 26 16.60 8.25 20.08
CA LYS A 26 17.64 9.27 19.72
C LYS A 26 18.33 9.06 18.37
N GLU A 27 17.65 8.42 17.43
CA GLU A 27 18.12 8.22 16.07
C GLU A 27 17.17 8.89 15.07
N ILE A 28 17.73 9.58 14.08
CA ILE A 28 16.97 10.20 12.99
C ILE A 28 17.55 9.72 11.66
N GLN A 29 16.66 9.22 10.80
CA GLN A 29 17.01 8.75 9.46
C GLN A 29 17.05 9.94 8.49
N VAL A 30 18.10 10.01 7.68
CA VAL A 30 18.32 11.06 6.69
C VAL A 30 18.84 10.45 5.39
N THR A 31 18.19 10.74 4.26
CA THR A 31 18.65 10.33 2.93
C THR A 31 19.67 11.33 2.38
N VAL A 32 20.81 10.84 1.91
CA VAL A 32 21.95 11.63 1.39
C VAL A 32 22.40 11.04 0.06
N CYS A 33 22.28 11.78 -1.05
CA CYS A 33 22.72 11.30 -2.39
C CYS A 33 22.22 9.89 -2.75
N ASN A 34 20.96 9.58 -2.45
CA ASN A 34 20.31 8.26 -2.63
C ASN A 34 20.80 7.15 -1.67
N GLU A 35 21.57 7.48 -0.62
CA GLU A 35 21.93 6.58 0.47
C GLU A 35 21.17 6.91 1.75
N GLU A 36 20.64 5.90 2.44
CA GLU A 36 20.02 6.10 3.77
C GLU A 36 21.09 6.10 4.87
N LYS A 37 21.19 7.23 5.57
CA LYS A 37 22.06 7.44 6.72
C LYS A 37 21.23 7.57 7.98
N VAL A 38 21.76 7.06 9.09
CA VAL A 38 21.17 7.23 10.43
C VAL A 38 22.10 8.11 11.24
N VAL A 39 21.58 9.19 11.82
CA VAL A 39 22.31 10.03 12.76
C VAL A 39 21.91 9.65 14.17
N CYS A 40 22.86 9.12 14.93
CA CYS A 40 22.69 8.70 16.31
C CYS A 40 23.14 9.81 17.27
N GLY A 41 22.56 9.83 18.48
CA GLY A 41 22.95 10.76 19.55
C GLY A 41 22.25 12.12 19.48
N VAL A 42 21.12 12.19 18.77
CA VAL A 42 20.35 13.43 18.64
C VAL A 42 19.77 13.84 19.99
N THR A 43 19.94 15.11 20.36
CA THR A 43 19.46 15.68 21.63
C THR A 43 18.41 16.76 21.39
N LYS A 44 17.74 17.22 22.46
CA LYS A 44 16.78 18.34 22.42
C LYS A 44 17.38 19.67 21.94
N HIS A 45 18.70 19.81 21.96
CA HIS A 45 19.43 20.99 21.54
C HIS A 45 20.01 20.87 20.12
N THR A 46 20.02 19.68 19.55
CA THR A 46 20.57 19.42 18.22
C THR A 46 19.77 20.15 17.15
N THR A 47 20.47 20.98 16.37
CA THR A 47 19.89 21.76 15.27
C THR A 47 20.10 21.08 13.92
N CYS A 48 19.39 21.53 12.88
CA CYS A 48 19.60 21.06 11.51
C CYS A 48 21.03 21.33 11.03
N ALA A 49 21.64 22.45 11.44
CA ALA A 49 23.04 22.75 11.14
C ALA A 49 24.00 21.69 11.74
N ASP A 50 23.74 21.26 12.98
CA ASP A 50 24.55 20.22 13.65
C ASP A 50 24.39 18.85 12.94
N MET A 51 23.17 18.54 12.47
CA MET A 51 22.87 17.34 11.69
C MET A 51 23.63 17.35 10.35
N ILE A 52 23.58 18.46 9.62
CA ILE A 52 24.29 18.64 8.35
C ILE A 52 25.79 18.50 8.56
N GLN A 53 26.33 19.10 9.61
CA GLN A 53 27.74 18.99 9.95
C GLN A 53 28.14 17.53 10.22
N ALA A 54 27.36 16.79 11.01
CA ALA A 54 27.63 15.38 11.30
C ALA A 54 27.57 14.48 10.04
N LEU A 55 26.63 14.75 9.14
CA LEU A 55 26.51 14.02 7.86
C LEU A 55 27.70 14.32 6.93
N LEU A 56 28.16 15.57 6.88
CA LEU A 56 29.33 15.95 6.08
C LEU A 56 30.64 15.42 6.68
N GLU A 57 30.76 15.35 8.01
CA GLU A 57 31.92 14.77 8.69
C GLU A 57 32.05 13.26 8.43
N ASP A 58 30.94 12.49 8.47
CA ASP A 58 30.94 11.08 8.05
C ASP A 58 31.37 10.95 6.57
N HIS A 59 30.86 11.81 5.70
CA HIS A 59 31.19 11.76 4.27
C HIS A 59 32.65 12.15 3.97
N LYS A 60 33.29 12.97 4.82
CA LYS A 60 34.73 13.31 4.76
C LYS A 60 35.61 12.16 5.25
N SER A 61 35.12 11.34 6.19
CA SER A 61 35.84 10.17 6.70
C SER A 61 35.93 9.01 5.68
N VAL A 62 35.09 9.03 4.64
CA VAL A 62 35.11 8.08 3.52
C VAL A 62 36.20 8.46 2.49
N ALA A 63 36.80 7.44 1.86
CA ALA A 63 37.86 7.57 0.87
C ALA A 63 37.53 8.57 -0.25
N GLU A 64 38.52 9.37 -0.67
CA GLU A 64 38.37 10.50 -1.60
C GLU A 64 37.73 10.14 -2.94
N SER A 65 37.93 8.91 -3.41
CA SER A 65 37.35 8.39 -4.65
C SER A 65 35.82 8.20 -4.62
N LYS A 66 35.19 8.21 -3.44
CA LYS A 66 33.74 8.05 -3.25
C LYS A 66 33.05 9.29 -2.65
N ARG A 67 33.77 10.42 -2.52
CA ARG A 67 33.20 11.66 -1.97
C ARG A 67 32.26 12.31 -2.99
N LEU A 68 30.94 12.18 -2.77
CA LEU A 68 29.92 12.85 -3.59
C LEU A 68 29.58 14.25 -3.06
N LEU A 69 29.74 14.48 -1.75
CA LEU A 69 29.48 15.77 -1.11
C LEU A 69 30.75 16.60 -0.93
N HIS A 70 30.86 17.69 -1.70
CA HIS A 70 31.91 18.70 -1.55
C HIS A 70 31.26 20.07 -1.26
N GLY A 71 31.62 20.69 -0.14
CA GLY A 71 31.13 22.03 0.24
C GLY A 71 31.21 22.32 1.74
N GLU A 72 30.88 23.55 2.12
CA GLU A 72 30.70 23.93 3.52
C GLU A 72 29.30 23.51 4.03
N PRO A 73 29.09 23.31 5.35
CA PRO A 73 27.77 23.03 5.91
C PRO A 73 26.68 24.05 5.56
N LYS A 74 27.07 25.29 5.19
CA LYS A 74 26.17 26.36 4.77
C LYS A 74 25.60 26.16 3.35
N ASP A 75 26.28 25.36 2.54
CA ASP A 75 25.88 25.08 1.16
C ASP A 75 24.77 24.02 1.09
N PHE A 76 24.45 23.37 2.21
CA PHE A 76 23.45 22.31 2.30
C PHE A 76 22.29 22.71 3.19
N CYS A 77 21.12 22.13 2.92
CA CYS A 77 19.93 22.27 3.73
C CYS A 77 19.26 20.90 3.94
N LEU A 78 18.59 20.75 5.07
CA LEU A 78 17.80 19.56 5.37
C LEU A 78 16.36 19.82 4.92
N VAL A 79 15.78 18.90 4.15
CA VAL A 79 14.42 19.01 3.62
C VAL A 79 13.53 17.99 4.33
N GLU A 80 12.39 18.43 4.85
CA GLU A 80 11.31 17.53 5.29
C GLU A 80 10.40 17.21 4.11
N ARG A 81 10.14 15.92 3.87
CA ARG A 81 9.22 15.42 2.84
C ARG A 81 8.09 14.60 3.47
N TRP A 82 6.84 14.97 3.17
CA TRP A 82 5.64 14.24 3.58
C TRP A 82 4.51 14.40 2.57
N LYS A 83 3.91 13.29 2.10
CA LYS A 83 2.78 13.26 1.13
C LYS A 83 2.93 14.24 -0.06
N GLY A 84 4.13 14.31 -0.65
CA GLY A 84 4.44 15.20 -1.78
C GLY A 84 4.70 16.67 -1.40
N PHE A 85 4.62 17.03 -0.13
CA PHE A 85 5.08 18.33 0.37
C PHE A 85 6.56 18.26 0.73
N GLU A 86 7.33 19.20 0.20
CA GLU A 86 8.75 19.35 0.51
C GLU A 86 9.01 20.74 1.07
N ARG A 87 9.75 20.79 2.17
CA ARG A 87 10.10 22.05 2.82
C ARG A 87 11.54 22.02 3.33
N ALA A 88 12.33 22.99 2.91
CA ALA A 88 13.65 23.22 3.48
C ALA A 88 13.52 23.72 4.93
N LEU A 89 14.26 23.08 5.84
CA LEU A 89 14.30 23.40 7.25
C LEU A 89 15.31 24.50 7.53
N PRO A 90 14.94 25.54 8.30
CA PRO A 90 15.90 26.54 8.75
C PRO A 90 17.07 25.90 9.53
N PRO A 91 18.32 26.41 9.40
CA PRO A 91 19.49 25.81 10.04
C PRO A 91 19.39 25.67 11.56
N LEU A 92 18.68 26.59 12.23
CA LEU A 92 18.50 26.63 13.69
C LEU A 92 17.32 25.76 14.19
N THR A 93 16.62 25.07 13.28
CA THR A 93 15.48 24.22 13.65
C THR A 93 15.97 23.05 14.49
N ARG A 94 15.39 22.88 15.68
CA ARG A 94 15.70 21.77 16.58
C ARG A 94 15.06 20.50 16.03
N ILE A 95 15.88 19.62 15.47
CA ILE A 95 15.40 18.48 14.67
C ILE A 95 14.58 17.50 15.52
N LEU A 96 14.97 17.26 16.77
CA LEU A 96 14.24 16.36 17.66
C LEU A 96 12.87 16.91 18.06
N ARG A 97 12.75 18.24 18.22
CA ARG A 97 11.45 18.87 18.49
C ARG A 97 10.52 18.75 17.28
N LEU A 98 11.07 18.96 16.08
CA LEU A 98 10.33 18.78 14.83
C LEU A 98 9.86 17.34 14.68
N TRP A 99 10.76 16.37 14.88
CA TRP A 99 10.44 14.95 14.84
C TRP A 99 9.31 14.56 15.81
N TYR A 100 9.34 15.04 17.05
CA TYR A 100 8.26 14.78 17.99
C TYR A 100 6.95 15.48 17.63
N ALA A 101 6.99 16.68 17.05
CA ALA A 101 5.80 17.44 16.65
C ALA A 101 4.94 16.73 15.59
N TRP A 102 5.54 15.79 14.83
CA TRP A 102 4.84 14.99 13.84
C TRP A 102 4.03 13.81 14.42
N GLY A 103 4.19 13.49 15.71
CA GLY A 103 3.37 12.47 16.38
C GLY A 103 3.40 11.10 15.68
N ASP A 104 2.23 10.55 15.38
CA ASP A 104 2.07 9.23 14.76
C ASP A 104 2.47 9.21 13.28
N GLN A 105 2.67 10.38 12.66
CA GLN A 105 3.08 10.49 11.25
C GLN A 105 4.59 10.34 11.05
N ARG A 106 5.38 10.20 12.13
CA ARG A 106 6.85 10.01 12.10
C ARG A 106 7.33 8.96 11.09
N PRO A 107 6.73 7.75 10.97
CA PRO A 107 7.20 6.72 10.03
C PRO A 107 7.12 7.14 8.55
N PHE A 108 6.28 8.12 8.23
CA PHE A 108 6.01 8.56 6.86
C PHE A 108 6.81 9.79 6.45
N ILE A 109 7.62 10.36 7.36
CA ILE A 109 8.37 11.59 7.11
C ILE A 109 9.80 11.24 6.78
N GLN A 110 10.28 11.82 5.68
CA GLN A 110 11.64 11.65 5.22
C GLN A 110 12.41 12.95 5.39
N PHE A 111 13.60 12.86 5.96
CA PHE A 111 14.57 13.95 5.94
C PHE A 111 15.58 13.70 4.83
N ILE A 112 15.83 14.72 4.00
CA ILE A 112 16.71 14.60 2.83
C ILE A 112 17.75 15.72 2.89
N LEU A 113 19.02 15.39 2.75
CA LEU A 113 20.09 16.39 2.63
C LEU A 113 20.23 16.81 1.17
N VAL A 114 20.02 18.10 0.89
CA VAL A 114 20.09 18.66 -0.46
C VAL A 114 21.02 19.87 -0.47
N LYS A 115 21.75 20.07 -1.57
CA LYS A 115 22.52 21.29 -1.77
C LYS A 115 21.56 22.47 -1.98
N THR A 116 21.79 23.58 -1.29
CA THR A 116 20.93 24.77 -1.32
C THR A 116 20.79 25.37 -2.73
N SER A 117 21.77 25.13 -3.62
CA SER A 117 21.69 25.51 -5.05
C SER A 117 20.67 24.71 -5.84
N ASP A 118 20.41 23.46 -5.43
CA ASP A 118 19.63 22.48 -6.19
C ASP A 118 18.19 22.42 -5.67
N PHE A 119 17.96 22.94 -4.46
CA PHE A 119 16.62 23.09 -3.89
C PHE A 119 15.94 24.34 -4.46
N VAL A 120 15.12 24.17 -5.49
CA VAL A 120 14.15 25.19 -5.92
C VAL A 120 12.91 25.03 -5.05
N PRO A 121 12.56 26.00 -4.17
CA PRO A 121 11.34 25.91 -3.38
C PRO A 121 10.16 25.84 -4.35
N GLN A 122 9.43 24.72 -4.38
CA GLN A 122 8.16 24.64 -5.08
C GLN A 122 7.23 25.68 -4.43
N PRO A 123 6.83 26.76 -5.14
CA PRO A 123 5.91 27.71 -4.56
C PRO A 123 4.56 27.01 -4.46
N ALA A 124 4.15 26.71 -3.23
CA ALA A 124 2.76 26.39 -2.94
C ALA A 124 1.90 27.47 -3.59
N LYS A 125 1.07 27.07 -4.57
CA LYS A 125 0.20 27.95 -5.35
C LYS A 125 -0.68 28.77 -4.41
N LYS A 126 -0.26 29.99 -4.08
CA LYS A 126 -1.09 31.03 -3.49
C LYS A 126 -0.77 32.36 -4.15
N VAL A 127 -1.73 32.80 -4.97
CA VAL A 127 -2.15 34.18 -5.22
C VAL A 127 -1.02 35.21 -5.39
N VAL A 128 -0.85 35.58 -6.66
CA VAL A 128 -0.30 36.84 -7.16
C VAL A 128 -0.25 37.97 -6.12
N LYS A 129 0.97 38.29 -5.67
CA LYS A 129 1.40 39.68 -5.38
C LYS A 129 2.86 39.83 -5.77
N PRO A 130 3.22 40.71 -6.72
CA PRO A 130 4.62 41.00 -6.98
C PRO A 130 5.09 42.02 -5.94
N LYS A 131 5.92 41.58 -4.99
CA LYS A 131 6.78 42.50 -4.22
C LYS A 131 8.15 42.52 -4.89
N GLY A 132 8.38 43.59 -5.63
CA GLY A 132 9.63 43.87 -6.32
C GLY A 132 10.80 44.09 -5.35
N ALA A 133 11.96 43.81 -5.91
CA ALA A 133 13.31 43.99 -5.39
C ALA A 133 13.57 45.34 -4.71
N LYS A 134 14.48 45.31 -3.74
CA LYS A 134 15.32 46.44 -3.29
C LYS A 134 16.75 45.89 -3.10
N PRO A 135 17.83 46.69 -3.29
CA PRO A 135 17.90 48.08 -2.84
C PRO A 135 18.65 49.06 -3.76
N LYS A 136 18.15 50.29 -3.86
CA LYS A 136 18.97 51.43 -4.29
C LYS A 136 18.73 52.61 -3.34
N ARG A 137 19.83 53.06 -2.73
CA ARG A 137 20.03 54.17 -1.79
C ARG A 137 19.97 55.54 -2.49
N TRP A 138 18.81 56.21 -2.51
CA TRP A 138 18.68 57.56 -3.09
C TRP A 138 18.39 58.53 -1.93
N GLU A 139 19.39 59.35 -1.63
CA GLU A 139 19.34 60.42 -0.64
C GLU A 139 18.71 61.70 -1.27
N HIS A 140 17.80 62.30 -0.50
CA HIS A 140 17.37 63.71 -0.45
C HIS A 140 16.73 64.40 -1.69
N GLY A 141 15.45 64.78 -1.52
CA GLY A 141 14.77 65.83 -2.31
C GLY A 141 13.24 65.90 -2.12
N ARG A 142 12.77 66.79 -1.23
CA ARG A 142 11.45 67.48 -1.08
C ARG A 142 10.16 66.87 -1.71
N PRO A 143 9.02 66.80 -0.99
CA PRO A 143 7.76 66.27 -1.53
C PRO A 143 7.08 67.30 -2.45
N GLN A 144 6.96 66.99 -3.74
CA GLN A 144 6.03 67.65 -4.65
C GLN A 144 4.83 66.74 -4.93
N TYR A 145 3.65 67.32 -4.84
CA TYR A 145 2.34 66.74 -5.10
C TYR A 145 2.27 66.01 -6.46
N PRO A 146 1.45 64.95 -6.60
CA PRO A 146 1.26 64.28 -7.89
C PRO A 146 0.53 65.22 -8.85
N GLN A 147 1.27 65.76 -9.81
CA GLN A 147 0.69 66.50 -10.93
C GLN A 147 -0.14 65.52 -11.76
N SER A 148 -1.47 65.61 -11.66
CA SER A 148 -2.40 64.81 -12.44
C SER A 148 -2.15 65.07 -13.93
N MET A 149 -1.67 64.05 -14.63
CA MET A 149 -1.49 64.11 -16.07
C MET A 149 -2.85 64.34 -16.75
N PRO A 150 -2.94 65.15 -17.82
CA PRO A 150 -4.19 65.39 -18.53
C PRO A 150 -4.87 64.07 -18.94
N VAL A 151 -6.17 63.94 -18.65
CA VAL A 151 -6.96 62.71 -18.80
C VAL A 151 -6.87 62.16 -20.24
N GLU A 152 -6.68 63.03 -21.23
CA GLU A 152 -6.51 62.68 -22.64
C GLU A 152 -5.21 61.90 -22.89
N LYS A 153 -4.11 62.27 -22.19
CA LYS A 153 -2.83 61.56 -22.27
C LYS A 153 -2.94 60.19 -21.58
N GLN A 154 -3.64 60.12 -20.46
CA GLN A 154 -3.93 58.86 -19.77
C GLN A 154 -4.79 57.93 -20.63
N LYS A 155 -5.88 58.42 -21.24
CA LYS A 155 -6.71 57.63 -22.17
C LYS A 155 -5.91 57.12 -23.37
N ARG A 156 -4.98 57.92 -23.92
CA ARG A 156 -4.08 57.48 -24.99
C ARG A 156 -3.08 56.42 -24.54
N MET A 157 -2.50 56.57 -23.33
CA MET A 157 -1.60 55.57 -22.76
C MET A 157 -2.32 54.25 -22.48
N VAL A 158 -3.52 54.31 -21.91
CA VAL A 158 -4.36 53.13 -21.64
C VAL A 158 -4.72 52.44 -22.96
N LYS A 159 -5.17 53.17 -23.99
CA LYS A 159 -5.41 52.59 -25.32
C LYS A 159 -4.14 51.99 -25.94
N LYS A 160 -2.97 52.61 -25.76
CA LYS A 160 -1.68 52.03 -26.20
C LYS A 160 -1.32 50.78 -25.40
N ALA A 161 -1.59 50.74 -24.11
CA ALA A 161 -1.37 49.57 -23.26
C ALA A 161 -2.29 48.41 -23.65
N PHE A 162 -3.58 48.67 -23.89
CA PHE A 162 -4.53 47.68 -24.38
C PHE A 162 -4.14 47.15 -25.76
N ARG A 163 -3.77 48.02 -26.71
CA ARG A 163 -3.26 47.57 -28.02
C ARG A 163 -1.97 46.76 -27.90
N LYS A 164 -1.09 47.11 -26.94
CA LYS A 164 0.15 46.36 -26.69
C LYS A 164 -0.14 44.99 -26.06
N LEU A 165 -1.10 44.91 -25.13
CA LEU A 165 -1.62 43.67 -24.55
C LEU A 165 -2.26 42.77 -25.61
N GLU A 166 -3.09 43.34 -26.47
CA GLU A 166 -3.72 42.62 -27.58
C GLU A 166 -2.68 42.11 -28.59
N LYS A 167 -1.66 42.91 -28.90
CA LYS A 167 -0.55 42.48 -29.76
C LYS A 167 0.26 41.33 -29.14
N LEU A 168 0.56 41.41 -27.84
CA LEU A 168 1.24 40.33 -27.11
C LEU A 168 0.39 39.05 -27.02
N HIS A 169 -0.92 39.17 -26.79
CA HIS A 169 -1.82 38.02 -26.74
C HIS A 169 -1.99 37.35 -28.11
N LYS A 170 -1.94 38.13 -29.19
CA LYS A 170 -1.95 37.61 -30.56
C LYS A 170 -0.61 36.93 -30.92
N GLU A 171 0.51 37.51 -30.48
CA GLU A 171 1.85 36.97 -30.67
C GLU A 171 2.10 35.70 -29.83
N SER A 172 1.54 35.62 -28.62
CA SER A 172 1.59 34.41 -27.78
C SER A 172 0.78 33.27 -28.39
N ARG A 173 -0.43 33.55 -28.92
CA ARG A 173 -1.23 32.55 -29.63
C ARG A 173 -0.61 32.07 -30.95
N SER A 174 0.25 32.86 -31.59
CA SER A 174 0.93 32.48 -32.84
C SER A 174 2.29 31.82 -32.64
N SER A 175 2.71 31.56 -31.40
CA SER A 175 3.94 30.82 -31.12
C SER A 175 3.69 29.30 -31.26
N PRO A 176 4.60 28.54 -31.90
CA PRO A 176 4.38 27.11 -32.16
C PRO A 176 4.22 26.27 -30.88
N GLY A 177 4.69 26.74 -29.71
CA GLY A 177 4.48 26.09 -28.42
C GLY A 177 3.12 26.36 -27.77
N ALA A 178 2.37 27.39 -28.20
CA ALA A 178 1.07 27.71 -27.61
C ALA A 178 0.00 26.66 -27.97
N GLU A 179 0.04 26.11 -29.18
CA GLU A 179 -0.83 25.02 -29.60
C GLU A 179 -0.50 23.72 -28.86
N GLU A 180 0.77 23.46 -28.57
CA GLU A 180 1.18 22.29 -27.78
C GLU A 180 0.73 22.40 -26.32
N ILE A 181 0.84 23.59 -25.73
CA ILE A 181 0.28 23.88 -24.40
C ILE A 181 -1.24 23.73 -24.41
N ASP A 182 -1.94 24.21 -25.44
CA ASP A 182 -3.40 24.06 -25.55
C ASP A 182 -3.80 22.58 -25.68
N ARG A 183 -3.06 21.79 -26.47
CA ARG A 183 -3.24 20.32 -26.55
C ARG A 183 -3.01 19.64 -25.20
N MET A 184 -1.96 20.01 -24.47
CA MET A 184 -1.71 19.48 -23.13
C MET A 184 -2.81 19.88 -22.15
N VAL A 185 -3.29 21.12 -22.20
CA VAL A 185 -4.40 21.58 -21.35
C VAL A 185 -5.68 20.81 -21.66
N GLN A 186 -6.02 20.63 -22.94
CA GLN A 186 -7.17 19.81 -23.33
C GLN A 186 -7.02 18.36 -22.88
N LEU A 187 -5.83 17.78 -23.00
CA LEU A 187 -5.57 16.42 -22.51
C LEU A 187 -5.74 16.32 -20.99
N ILE A 188 -5.20 17.29 -20.24
CA ILE A 188 -5.36 17.36 -18.78
C ILE A 188 -6.83 17.50 -18.38
N LEU A 189 -7.60 18.32 -19.10
CA LEU A 189 -9.04 18.49 -18.84
C LEU A 189 -9.82 17.21 -19.15
N ASN A 190 -9.49 16.53 -20.25
CA ASN A 190 -10.10 15.25 -20.60
C ASN A 190 -9.76 14.18 -19.54
N GLN A 191 -8.50 14.10 -19.11
CA GLN A 191 -8.07 13.20 -18.05
C GLN A 191 -8.75 13.53 -16.71
N ASP A 192 -8.86 14.81 -16.34
CA ASP A 192 -9.57 15.25 -15.13
C ASP A 192 -11.05 14.86 -15.18
N HIS A 193 -11.69 14.98 -16.35
CA HIS A 193 -13.07 14.52 -16.54
C HIS A 193 -13.20 13.00 -16.36
N THR A 194 -12.33 12.21 -17.00
CA THR A 194 -12.32 10.75 -16.84
C THR A 194 -12.07 10.34 -15.39
N ILE A 195 -11.13 11.00 -14.69
CA ILE A 195 -10.87 10.70 -13.28
C ILE A 195 -12.09 11.02 -12.41
N ARG A 196 -12.78 12.14 -12.67
CA ARG A 196 -14.02 12.48 -11.93
C ARG A 196 -15.13 11.47 -12.19
N GLU A 197 -15.28 11.02 -13.43
CA GLU A 197 -16.25 9.99 -13.81
C GLU A 197 -15.92 8.66 -13.13
N GLN A 198 -14.67 8.23 -13.14
CA GLN A 198 -14.21 7.02 -12.45
C GLN A 198 -14.42 7.10 -10.93
N ILE A 199 -14.13 8.25 -10.31
CA ILE A 199 -14.39 8.44 -8.87
C ILE A 199 -15.90 8.37 -8.58
N GLN A 200 -16.74 8.88 -9.46
CA GLN A 200 -18.19 8.77 -9.30
C GLN A 200 -18.66 7.32 -9.44
N GLN A 201 -18.20 6.61 -10.47
CA GLN A 201 -18.49 5.19 -10.65
C GLN A 201 -18.02 4.34 -9.47
N MET A 202 -16.83 4.61 -8.92
CA MET A 202 -16.36 3.93 -7.71
C MET A 202 -17.29 4.16 -6.53
N ARG A 203 -17.76 5.39 -6.33
CA ARG A 203 -18.71 5.69 -5.24
C ARG A 203 -20.06 5.02 -5.45
N ASP A 204 -20.53 4.97 -6.69
CA ASP A 204 -21.79 4.32 -7.03
C ASP A 204 -21.67 2.80 -6.80
N LEU A 205 -20.53 2.19 -7.17
CA LEU A 205 -20.23 0.79 -6.86
C LEU A 205 -20.05 0.53 -5.36
N ASP A 206 -19.40 1.42 -4.61
CA ASP A 206 -19.28 1.29 -3.16
C ASP A 206 -20.67 1.30 -2.48
N LEU A 207 -21.60 2.13 -2.98
CA LEU A 207 -23.00 2.15 -2.51
C LEU A 207 -23.75 0.87 -2.90
N GLU A 208 -23.54 0.36 -4.11
CA GLU A 208 -24.12 -0.91 -4.57
C GLU A 208 -23.59 -2.09 -3.74
N ILE A 209 -22.31 -2.08 -3.38
CA ILE A 209 -21.71 -3.07 -2.46
C ILE A 209 -22.38 -2.96 -1.08
N GLU A 210 -22.54 -1.75 -0.53
CA GLU A 210 -23.22 -1.58 0.77
C GLU A 210 -24.68 -2.06 0.72
N GLU A 211 -25.40 -1.83 -0.38
CA GLU A 211 -26.75 -2.35 -0.60
C GLU A 211 -26.77 -3.89 -0.65
N PHE A 212 -25.83 -4.49 -1.38
CA PHE A 212 -25.68 -5.95 -1.42
C PHE A 212 -25.25 -6.54 -0.07
N GLU A 213 -24.37 -5.89 0.68
CA GLU A 213 -23.97 -6.32 2.02
C GLU A 213 -25.17 -6.31 2.98
N VAL A 214 -25.99 -5.26 2.93
CA VAL A 214 -27.23 -5.18 3.72
C VAL A 214 -28.26 -6.22 3.26
N GLN A 215 -28.38 -6.45 1.95
CA GLN A 215 -29.26 -7.48 1.41
C GLN A 215 -28.82 -8.88 1.86
N VAL A 216 -27.53 -9.20 1.76
CA VAL A 216 -26.96 -10.47 2.23
C VAL A 216 -27.12 -10.60 3.74
N GLN A 217 -26.93 -9.53 4.51
CA GLN A 217 -27.16 -9.54 5.95
C GLN A 217 -28.65 -9.76 6.29
N GLY A 218 -29.58 -9.16 5.54
CA GLY A 218 -31.02 -9.34 5.73
C GLY A 218 -31.55 -10.70 5.27
N GLU A 219 -30.96 -11.27 4.22
CA GLU A 219 -31.22 -12.64 3.76
C GLU A 219 -30.61 -13.65 4.73
N ALA A 220 -29.41 -13.39 5.25
CA ALA A 220 -28.80 -14.15 6.33
C ALA A 220 -29.61 -14.05 7.62
N GLU A 221 -30.22 -12.90 7.95
CA GLU A 221 -31.11 -12.74 9.12
C GLU A 221 -32.48 -13.42 8.92
N SER A 222 -32.97 -13.49 7.68
CA SER A 222 -34.21 -14.22 7.34
C SER A 222 -34.00 -15.74 7.32
N GLU A 223 -32.83 -16.22 6.86
CA GLU A 223 -32.42 -17.63 6.98
C GLU A 223 -31.96 -17.98 8.41
N SER A 224 -31.36 -17.03 9.15
CA SER A 224 -30.99 -17.20 10.57
C SER A 224 -32.16 -17.07 11.54
N SER A 225 -33.38 -16.82 11.06
CA SER A 225 -34.58 -17.10 11.87
C SER A 225 -34.72 -18.59 12.19
N LEU A 226 -33.92 -19.45 11.52
CA LEU A 226 -33.75 -20.86 11.83
C LEU A 226 -32.42 -21.23 12.49
N ASP A 227 -31.34 -20.45 12.32
CA ASP A 227 -30.03 -20.70 12.95
C ASP A 227 -29.47 -19.44 13.63
N GLN A 228 -30.02 -19.13 14.80
CA GLN A 228 -29.51 -18.13 15.71
C GLN A 228 -28.23 -18.62 16.41
N ALA A 229 -27.04 -18.32 15.87
CA ALA A 229 -25.80 -18.39 16.66
C ALA A 229 -24.63 -17.57 16.08
N CYS A 230 -24.22 -16.57 16.87
CA CYS A 230 -22.84 -16.08 17.06
C CYS A 230 -22.15 -15.26 15.95
N GLY A 231 -22.24 -13.93 16.10
CA GLY A 231 -21.19 -12.99 15.66
C GLY A 231 -20.20 -12.66 16.81
N PRO A 232 -18.98 -12.17 16.51
CA PRO A 232 -17.80 -12.14 17.40
C PRO A 232 -17.85 -11.14 18.57
N ASN A 233 -19.04 -10.60 18.88
CA ASN A 233 -19.30 -9.78 20.06
C ASN A 233 -20.16 -10.51 21.11
N LEU A 234 -20.68 -11.70 20.79
CA LEU A 234 -21.34 -12.58 21.76
C LEU A 234 -20.35 -13.37 22.61
N GLU A 235 -19.11 -13.63 22.15
CA GLU A 235 -18.15 -14.47 22.88
C GLU A 235 -17.69 -13.83 24.19
N ALA A 236 -17.36 -12.53 24.18
CA ALA A 236 -16.98 -11.85 25.42
C ALA A 236 -18.13 -11.80 26.43
N HIS A 237 -19.36 -11.55 25.96
CA HIS A 237 -20.52 -11.46 26.82
C HIS A 237 -21.03 -12.84 27.28
N SER A 238 -20.88 -13.87 26.45
CA SER A 238 -21.20 -15.25 26.78
C SER A 238 -20.19 -15.84 27.74
N GLU A 239 -18.89 -15.53 27.62
CA GLU A 239 -17.86 -15.96 28.57
C GLU A 239 -18.07 -15.36 29.95
N GLU A 240 -18.46 -14.10 30.04
CA GLU A 240 -18.78 -13.44 31.31
C GLU A 240 -20.07 -14.00 31.93
N GLN A 241 -21.09 -14.25 31.12
CA GLN A 241 -22.35 -14.84 31.56
C GLN A 241 -22.20 -16.32 31.97
N LEU A 242 -21.33 -17.06 31.28
CA LEU A 242 -21.01 -18.46 31.57
C LEU A 242 -20.13 -18.55 32.82
N ASN A 243 -19.20 -17.61 33.01
CA ASN A 243 -18.46 -17.48 34.28
C ASN A 243 -19.40 -17.15 35.44
N GLU A 244 -20.32 -16.20 35.29
CA GLU A 244 -21.33 -15.89 36.30
C GLU A 244 -22.18 -17.12 36.65
N TYR A 245 -22.60 -17.88 35.63
CA TYR A 245 -23.37 -19.12 35.79
C TYR A 245 -22.58 -20.25 36.46
N LEU A 246 -21.27 -20.35 36.22
CA LEU A 246 -20.37 -21.29 36.90
C LEU A 246 -20.06 -20.88 38.35
N TYR A 247 -20.04 -19.58 38.66
CA TYR A 247 -19.87 -19.07 40.01
C TYR A 247 -21.14 -19.24 40.87
N THR A 248 -22.32 -19.27 40.25
CA THR A 248 -23.56 -19.65 40.93
C THR A 248 -23.68 -21.17 41.01
N SER A 249 -23.67 -21.74 42.23
CA SER A 249 -23.81 -23.19 42.44
C SER A 249 -25.08 -23.78 41.81
N ASP A 250 -26.14 -22.98 41.71
CA ASP A 250 -27.43 -23.33 41.09
C ASP A 250 -27.33 -23.60 39.58
N GLY A 251 -26.46 -22.88 38.86
CA GLY A 251 -26.26 -23.06 37.42
C GLY A 251 -25.55 -24.37 37.08
N VAL A 252 -24.58 -24.76 37.92
CA VAL A 252 -23.88 -26.06 37.79
C VAL A 252 -24.83 -27.22 38.11
N GLU A 253 -25.66 -27.10 39.14
CA GLU A 253 -26.68 -28.09 39.49
C GLU A 253 -27.71 -28.28 38.36
N GLN A 254 -28.15 -27.20 37.71
CA GLN A 254 -29.08 -27.25 36.59
C GLN A 254 -28.47 -27.96 35.36
N LEU A 255 -27.20 -27.70 35.05
CA LEU A 255 -26.48 -28.37 33.98
C LEU A 255 -26.29 -29.86 34.27
N GLU A 256 -25.99 -30.23 35.52
CA GLU A 256 -25.87 -31.63 35.93
C GLU A 256 -27.19 -32.40 35.72
N VAL A 257 -28.32 -31.82 36.12
CA VAL A 257 -29.66 -32.39 35.89
C VAL A 257 -29.95 -32.52 34.39
N GLN A 258 -29.56 -31.53 33.59
CA GLN A 258 -29.73 -31.58 32.14
C GLN A 258 -28.88 -32.68 31.51
N VAL A 259 -27.61 -32.81 31.89
CA VAL A 259 -26.71 -33.88 31.43
C VAL A 259 -27.29 -35.24 31.79
N GLN A 260 -27.78 -35.41 33.02
CA GLN A 260 -28.36 -36.67 33.48
C GLN A 260 -29.61 -37.05 32.65
N ARG A 261 -30.48 -36.08 32.35
CA ARG A 261 -31.65 -36.30 31.47
C ARG A 261 -31.24 -36.72 30.05
N HIS A 262 -30.22 -36.09 29.48
CA HIS A 262 -29.72 -36.47 28.15
C HIS A 262 -29.11 -37.87 28.18
N GLN A 263 -28.38 -38.22 29.24
CA GLN A 263 -27.80 -39.55 29.39
C GLN A 263 -28.87 -40.64 29.48
N GLU A 264 -29.96 -40.40 30.23
CA GLU A 264 -31.11 -41.31 30.27
C GLU A 264 -31.79 -41.48 28.91
N LEU A 265 -31.96 -40.38 28.17
CA LEU A 265 -32.52 -40.42 26.82
C LEU A 265 -31.63 -41.21 25.86
N ILE A 266 -30.31 -40.99 25.91
CA ILE A 266 -29.35 -41.75 25.09
C ILE A 266 -29.45 -43.23 25.43
N LEU A 267 -29.47 -43.60 26.71
CA LEU A 267 -29.62 -45.00 27.13
C LEU A 267 -30.95 -45.62 26.70
N GLN A 268 -32.03 -44.82 26.64
CA GLN A 268 -33.32 -45.27 26.12
C GLN A 268 -33.25 -45.50 24.61
N LEU A 269 -32.74 -44.53 23.85
CA LEU A 269 -32.58 -44.65 22.40
C LEU A 269 -31.64 -45.80 22.01
N SER A 270 -30.54 -46.00 22.74
CA SER A 270 -29.66 -47.15 22.52
C SER A 270 -30.38 -48.47 22.74
N ARG A 271 -31.22 -48.58 23.79
CA ARG A 271 -32.04 -49.78 24.02
C ARG A 271 -33.06 -49.99 22.91
N ASP A 272 -33.64 -48.92 22.39
CA ASP A 272 -34.62 -48.98 21.31
C ASP A 272 -33.96 -49.39 19.98
N ILE A 273 -32.79 -48.82 19.66
CA ILE A 273 -31.96 -49.24 18.51
C ILE A 273 -31.56 -50.71 18.63
N ASP A 274 -31.08 -51.14 19.80
CA ASP A 274 -30.72 -52.54 20.03
C ASP A 274 -31.93 -53.49 19.91
N ALA A 275 -33.13 -53.03 20.30
CA ALA A 275 -34.36 -53.79 20.14
C ALA A 275 -34.79 -53.87 18.66
N GLU A 276 -34.63 -52.78 17.91
CA GLU A 276 -34.92 -52.71 16.48
C GLU A 276 -33.93 -53.56 15.67
N LEU A 277 -32.63 -53.49 15.96
CA LEU A 277 -31.61 -54.34 15.35
C LEU A 277 -31.86 -55.83 15.66
N ARG A 278 -32.23 -56.16 16.90
CA ARG A 278 -32.64 -57.53 17.23
C ARG A 278 -33.89 -57.93 16.44
N ARG A 279 -34.90 -57.08 16.35
CA ARG A 279 -36.12 -57.33 15.55
C ARG A 279 -35.80 -57.54 14.07
N ALA A 280 -34.94 -56.72 13.49
CA ALA A 280 -34.48 -56.83 12.11
C ALA A 280 -33.68 -58.13 11.86
N ASN A 281 -32.88 -58.56 12.83
CA ASN A 281 -32.20 -59.86 12.79
C ASN A 281 -33.17 -61.04 12.99
N PHE A 282 -34.22 -60.90 13.80
CA PHE A 282 -35.26 -61.92 13.94
C PHE A 282 -36.15 -62.03 12.69
N SER A 283 -36.38 -60.95 11.94
CA SER A 283 -37.07 -61.01 10.64
C SER A 283 -36.23 -61.71 9.58
N LEU A 284 -34.90 -61.47 9.54
CA LEU A 284 -34.01 -62.13 8.59
C LEU A 284 -33.88 -63.65 8.83
N ASN A 285 -33.92 -64.08 10.10
CA ASN A 285 -33.90 -65.51 10.45
C ASN A 285 -35.27 -66.20 10.31
N GLN A 286 -36.38 -65.46 10.19
CA GLN A 286 -37.70 -66.05 9.90
C GLN A 286 -37.88 -66.35 8.40
N ASP A 287 -37.11 -65.71 7.53
CA ASP A 287 -37.20 -65.93 6.08
C ASP A 287 -36.50 -67.22 5.62
N GLU A 288 -35.56 -67.78 6.38
CA GLU A 288 -34.95 -69.09 6.07
C GLU A 288 -35.79 -70.29 6.58
N ASP A 289 -36.69 -70.09 7.54
CA ASP A 289 -37.52 -71.17 8.14
C ASP A 289 -39.00 -71.13 7.70
N ARG A 290 -39.40 -70.22 6.81
CA ARG A 290 -40.81 -70.03 6.36
C ARG A 290 -41.07 -70.37 4.89
N GLU A 291 -40.28 -71.21 4.24
CA GLU A 291 -40.68 -71.78 2.94
C GLU A 291 -41.75 -72.89 3.05
N GLN A 292 -42.23 -73.21 4.26
CA GLN A 292 -43.36 -74.12 4.41
C GLN A 292 -44.39 -73.56 5.40
N GLU A 293 -45.62 -73.43 4.90
CA GLU A 293 -46.86 -73.08 5.61
C GLU A 293 -47.21 -71.59 5.74
N GLY A 294 -48.11 -71.19 4.82
CA GLY A 294 -49.44 -70.86 5.29
C GLY A 294 -49.79 -69.37 5.36
N ALA A 295 -50.34 -68.88 4.25
CA ALA A 295 -51.48 -67.97 4.20
C ALA A 295 -51.64 -66.97 5.37
N THR A 296 -51.14 -65.76 5.19
CA THR A 296 -51.81 -64.48 5.53
C THR A 296 -50.93 -63.34 5.03
N ALA A 297 -50.96 -63.11 3.72
CA ALA A 297 -50.46 -61.86 3.14
C ALA A 297 -51.40 -60.73 3.58
N ALA A 298 -51.09 -60.11 4.71
CA ALA A 298 -51.63 -58.81 5.05
C ALA A 298 -51.06 -57.81 4.05
N SER A 299 -51.90 -57.47 3.09
CA SER A 299 -51.77 -56.39 2.12
C SER A 299 -51.31 -55.09 2.79
N TRP A 300 -50.01 -54.81 2.81
CA TRP A 300 -49.50 -53.45 2.97
C TRP A 300 -49.64 -52.75 1.62
N ILE A 301 -50.80 -52.13 1.44
CA ILE A 301 -51.02 -51.13 0.39
C ILE A 301 -50.19 -49.91 0.80
N PRO A 302 -49.15 -49.49 0.04
CA PRO A 302 -48.51 -48.20 0.27
C PRO A 302 -49.59 -47.15 0.02
N SER A 303 -49.80 -46.22 0.95
CA SER A 303 -50.73 -45.13 0.70
C SER A 303 -50.24 -44.32 -0.52
N ASP A 304 -51.11 -44.03 -1.50
CA ASP A 304 -50.81 -43.26 -2.72
C ASP A 304 -50.09 -41.90 -2.46
N THR A 305 -50.17 -41.41 -1.22
CA THR A 305 -49.48 -40.21 -0.73
C THR A 305 -47.95 -40.33 -0.71
N ASP A 306 -47.38 -41.52 -0.50
CA ASP A 306 -45.94 -41.72 -0.33
C ASP A 306 -45.20 -41.87 -1.68
N GLU A 307 -45.85 -42.53 -2.65
CA GLU A 307 -45.34 -42.70 -4.01
C GLU A 307 -45.29 -41.37 -4.78
N SER A 308 -46.31 -40.51 -4.61
CA SER A 308 -46.34 -39.18 -5.21
C SER A 308 -45.22 -38.28 -4.67
N PHE A 309 -44.88 -38.40 -3.38
CA PHE A 309 -43.80 -37.64 -2.77
C PHE A 309 -42.44 -38.08 -3.32
N TYR A 310 -42.21 -39.39 -3.41
CA TYR A 310 -40.99 -39.96 -4.01
C TYR A 310 -40.77 -39.54 -5.46
N ILE A 311 -41.84 -39.53 -6.28
CA ILE A 311 -41.76 -39.10 -7.69
C ILE A 311 -41.46 -37.60 -7.79
N ALA A 312 -42.00 -36.77 -6.90
CA ALA A 312 -41.71 -35.34 -6.86
C ALA A 312 -40.26 -35.06 -6.45
N GLU A 313 -39.74 -35.79 -5.45
CA GLU A 313 -38.36 -35.66 -5.00
C GLU A 313 -37.36 -36.15 -6.05
N LEU A 314 -37.65 -37.25 -6.74
CA LEU A 314 -36.86 -37.72 -7.88
C LEU A 314 -36.78 -36.67 -8.99
N ARG A 315 -37.89 -35.98 -9.28
CA ARG A 315 -37.90 -34.90 -10.28
C ARG A 315 -37.08 -33.70 -9.81
N ARG A 316 -37.20 -33.32 -8.53
CA ARG A 316 -36.42 -32.24 -7.92
C ARG A 316 -34.92 -32.51 -8.04
N LEU A 317 -34.48 -33.70 -7.63
CA LEU A 317 -33.08 -34.14 -7.73
C LEU A 317 -32.59 -34.20 -9.18
N GLN A 318 -33.44 -34.65 -10.11
CA GLN A 318 -33.10 -34.67 -11.53
C GLN A 318 -32.88 -33.26 -12.08
N ASP A 319 -33.72 -32.29 -11.70
CA ASP A 319 -33.59 -30.91 -12.18
C ASP A 319 -32.41 -30.20 -11.52
N GLU A 320 -32.15 -30.47 -10.23
CA GLU A 320 -30.95 -30.00 -9.53
C GLU A 320 -29.66 -30.53 -10.17
N LEU A 321 -29.63 -31.81 -10.54
CA LEU A 321 -28.50 -32.41 -11.25
C LEU A 321 -28.28 -31.78 -12.63
N LYS A 322 -29.34 -31.51 -13.39
CA LYS A 322 -29.24 -30.82 -14.70
C LYS A 322 -28.70 -29.40 -14.54
N HIS A 323 -29.20 -28.67 -13.54
CA HIS A 323 -28.74 -27.32 -13.24
C HIS A 323 -27.25 -27.33 -12.86
N SER A 324 -26.86 -28.22 -11.94
CA SER A 324 -25.47 -28.41 -11.54
C SER A 324 -24.55 -28.76 -12.72
N LEU A 325 -24.99 -29.66 -13.62
CA LEU A 325 -24.25 -29.99 -14.83
C LEU A 325 -24.07 -28.78 -15.76
N PHE A 326 -25.14 -28.02 -16.00
CA PHE A 326 -25.08 -26.83 -16.86
C PHE A 326 -24.15 -25.77 -16.29
N THR A 327 -24.26 -25.50 -14.98
CA THR A 327 -23.36 -24.59 -14.28
C THR A 327 -21.92 -25.08 -14.34
N GLY A 328 -21.67 -26.38 -14.13
CA GLY A 328 -20.34 -26.97 -14.24
C GLY A 328 -19.72 -26.80 -15.63
N VAL A 329 -20.49 -27.04 -16.70
CA VAL A 329 -20.03 -26.82 -18.08
C VAL A 329 -19.78 -25.33 -18.35
N SER A 330 -20.64 -24.44 -17.86
CA SER A 330 -20.45 -22.99 -18.00
C SER A 330 -19.17 -22.52 -17.30
N LEU A 331 -18.93 -22.96 -16.07
CA LEU A 331 -17.71 -22.66 -15.32
C LEU A 331 -16.47 -23.24 -16.01
N HIS A 332 -16.56 -24.45 -16.55
CA HIS A 332 -15.46 -25.04 -17.33
C HIS A 332 -15.12 -24.20 -18.57
N ASN A 333 -16.12 -23.72 -19.30
CA ASN A 333 -15.91 -22.84 -20.44
C ASN A 333 -15.28 -21.51 -20.02
N GLN A 334 -15.75 -20.91 -18.93
CA GLN A 334 -15.17 -19.68 -18.39
C GLN A 334 -13.70 -19.87 -17.98
N ALA A 335 -13.38 -20.98 -17.30
CA ALA A 335 -12.01 -21.33 -16.94
C ALA A 335 -11.12 -21.53 -18.17
N ALA A 336 -11.63 -22.18 -19.22
CA ALA A 336 -10.90 -22.36 -20.47
C ALA A 336 -10.64 -21.03 -21.19
N ASP A 337 -11.55 -20.06 -21.11
CA ASP A 337 -11.34 -18.73 -21.70
C ASP A 337 -10.33 -17.90 -20.89
N ILE A 338 -10.34 -17.98 -19.57
CA ILE A 338 -9.31 -17.36 -18.72
C ILE A 338 -7.93 -17.97 -19.02
N ASP A 339 -7.84 -19.29 -19.17
CA ASP A 339 -6.59 -19.98 -19.54
C ASP A 339 -6.05 -19.51 -20.90
N LYS A 340 -6.92 -19.29 -21.89
CA LYS A 340 -6.52 -18.69 -23.18
C LYS A 340 -5.98 -17.27 -23.01
N GLN A 341 -6.62 -16.45 -22.17
CA GLN A 341 -6.16 -15.09 -21.90
C GLN A 341 -4.79 -15.09 -21.20
N LEU A 342 -4.60 -15.96 -20.21
CA LEU A 342 -3.31 -16.14 -19.53
C LEU A 342 -2.21 -16.52 -20.53
N LYS A 343 -2.45 -17.52 -21.38
CA LYS A 343 -1.51 -17.92 -22.44
C LYS A 343 -1.16 -16.78 -23.40
N TYR A 344 -2.14 -15.93 -23.73
CA TYR A 344 -1.90 -14.73 -24.55
C TYR A 344 -1.01 -13.71 -23.83
N PHE A 345 -1.28 -13.44 -22.55
CA PHE A 345 -0.46 -12.53 -21.75
C PHE A 345 0.96 -13.07 -21.54
N ASP A 346 1.12 -14.36 -21.26
CA ASP A 346 2.42 -15.01 -21.14
C ASP A 346 3.23 -14.87 -22.44
N SER A 347 2.60 -15.15 -23.59
CA SER A 347 3.25 -15.00 -24.89
C SER A 347 3.68 -13.55 -25.16
N THR A 348 2.83 -12.59 -24.78
CA THR A 348 3.12 -11.16 -24.91
C THR A 348 4.26 -10.74 -23.99
N LEU A 349 4.28 -11.23 -22.76
CA LEU A 349 5.33 -10.95 -21.77
C LEU A 349 6.67 -11.50 -22.22
N VAL A 350 6.72 -12.73 -22.74
CA VAL A 350 7.93 -13.32 -23.32
C VAL A 350 8.42 -12.50 -24.52
N SER A 351 7.53 -12.06 -25.41
CA SER A 351 7.91 -11.19 -26.54
C SER A 351 8.47 -9.85 -26.07
N LYS A 352 7.92 -9.27 -25.00
CA LYS A 352 8.40 -8.00 -24.42
C LYS A 352 9.74 -8.17 -23.72
N ASP A 353 9.95 -9.26 -22.99
CA ASP A 353 11.24 -9.59 -22.39
C ASP A 353 12.32 -9.78 -23.47
N GLN A 354 11.98 -10.46 -24.57
CA GLN A 354 12.88 -10.60 -25.71
C GLN A 354 13.24 -9.23 -26.33
N GLU A 355 12.26 -8.32 -26.48
CA GLU A 355 12.50 -6.95 -26.95
C GLU A 355 13.44 -6.19 -26.00
N CYS A 356 13.23 -6.28 -24.69
CA CYS A 356 14.10 -5.68 -23.67
C CYS A 356 15.53 -6.24 -23.76
N TRP A 357 15.69 -7.56 -23.93
CA TRP A 357 16.99 -8.19 -24.14
C TRP A 357 17.68 -7.70 -25.41
N GLN A 358 16.95 -7.57 -26.52
CA GLN A 358 17.49 -7.04 -27.77
C GLN A 358 17.94 -5.58 -27.63
N LEU A 359 17.14 -4.73 -26.98
CA LEU A 359 17.49 -3.33 -26.73
C LEU A 359 18.71 -3.21 -25.80
N ALA A 360 18.79 -4.03 -24.75
CA ALA A 360 19.96 -4.08 -23.87
C ALA A 360 21.22 -4.51 -24.64
N ALA A 361 21.12 -5.51 -25.52
CA ALA A 361 22.21 -5.95 -26.37
C ALA A 361 22.66 -4.84 -27.35
N GLN A 362 21.72 -4.12 -27.97
CA GLN A 362 22.02 -2.98 -28.83
C GLN A 362 22.72 -1.84 -28.06
N LEU A 363 22.26 -1.52 -26.85
CA LEU A 363 22.87 -0.50 -26.01
C LEU A 363 24.30 -0.88 -25.60
N ASN A 364 24.52 -2.15 -25.25
CA ASN A 364 25.86 -2.69 -24.98
C ASN A 364 26.77 -2.65 -26.24
N SER A 365 26.22 -2.92 -27.43
CA SER A 365 26.96 -2.82 -28.69
C SER A 365 27.36 -1.38 -29.03
N LEU A 366 26.49 -0.40 -28.75
CA LEU A 366 26.79 1.02 -28.93
C LEU A 366 27.81 1.52 -27.88
N GLN A 367 27.80 1.00 -26.66
CA GLN A 367 28.80 1.30 -25.63
C GLN A 367 30.21 0.80 -25.97
N ILE A 368 30.36 -0.22 -26.82
CA ILE A 368 31.67 -0.75 -27.26
C ILE A 368 32.34 0.16 -28.30
N VAL A 369 31.58 0.99 -29.03
CA VAL A 369 32.13 1.91 -30.05
C VAL A 369 32.75 3.17 -29.42
N ASP A 370 32.35 3.54 -28.20
CA ASP A 370 32.76 4.81 -27.56
C ASP A 370 34.06 4.72 -26.74
N SER A 371 34.76 3.57 -26.77
CA SER A 371 36.00 3.33 -25.99
C SER A 371 37.26 3.05 -26.80
N VAL A 372 37.23 3.20 -28.13
CA VAL A 372 38.44 3.05 -28.96
C VAL A 372 38.61 4.23 -29.90
N GLU A 373 39.23 5.31 -29.42
CA GLU A 373 40.06 6.14 -30.30
C GLU A 373 41.07 6.99 -29.50
N GLU A 374 42.35 6.66 -29.62
CA GLU A 374 43.43 7.64 -29.48
C GLU A 374 44.64 7.24 -30.37
N LYS A 375 44.78 7.88 -31.55
CA LYS A 375 45.95 8.69 -32.00
C LYS A 375 46.13 8.81 -33.54
N LYS A 376 46.00 10.07 -34.01
CA LYS A 376 46.84 10.83 -34.99
C LYS A 376 46.54 10.78 -36.53
N PRO A 377 46.94 11.80 -37.36
CA PRO A 377 46.00 12.81 -37.89
C PRO A 377 46.03 13.17 -39.42
N LEU A 378 44.96 13.85 -39.89
CA LEU A 378 44.75 14.75 -41.09
C LEU A 378 44.77 14.16 -42.55
N PRO A 379 44.17 14.80 -43.61
CA PRO A 379 43.00 15.72 -43.70
C PRO A 379 42.07 15.64 -44.97
N VAL A 380 41.00 16.49 -44.97
CA VAL A 380 40.18 17.11 -46.07
C VAL A 380 39.01 16.31 -46.77
N PRO A 381 37.98 16.97 -47.41
CA PRO A 381 36.58 16.87 -46.96
C PRO A 381 35.54 16.63 -48.07
N LEU A 382 34.45 15.89 -47.85
CA LEU A 382 33.28 15.97 -48.75
C LEU A 382 31.95 15.88 -48.01
N LYS A 383 31.06 16.80 -48.42
CA LYS A 383 29.68 17.03 -47.98
C LYS A 383 28.77 15.86 -48.35
N CYS A 384 27.79 15.56 -47.50
CA CYS A 384 26.34 15.53 -47.79
C CYS A 384 25.61 15.14 -46.48
N GLU A 385 24.81 16.05 -45.91
CA GLU A 385 23.34 16.01 -45.96
C GLU A 385 22.70 14.85 -45.20
N THR A 386 22.06 15.18 -44.06
CA THR A 386 20.63 14.93 -43.75
C THR A 386 20.40 14.62 -42.26
N GLN A 387 19.79 15.61 -41.58
CA GLN A 387 18.80 15.56 -40.50
C GLN A 387 19.10 14.93 -39.11
N CYS A 388 18.81 15.79 -38.12
CA CYS A 388 18.20 15.55 -36.81
C CYS A 388 18.59 14.31 -35.98
N SER A 389 19.33 14.56 -34.89
CA SER A 389 19.05 13.90 -33.60
C SER A 389 19.63 14.72 -32.45
N VAL A 390 18.76 15.12 -31.50
CA VAL A 390 19.15 15.75 -30.24
C VAL A 390 19.38 14.63 -29.23
N SER A 391 20.64 14.30 -28.98
CA SER A 391 21.03 13.38 -27.91
C SER A 391 21.61 14.19 -26.73
N GLN A 392 20.84 14.32 -25.65
CA GLN A 392 21.36 14.69 -24.34
C GLN A 392 21.86 13.43 -23.64
N THR A 393 23.15 13.44 -23.31
CA THR A 393 23.88 12.36 -22.66
C THR A 393 23.81 12.51 -21.14
N VAL A 394 23.43 11.44 -20.43
CA VAL A 394 23.74 11.28 -19.00
C VAL A 394 24.46 9.95 -18.84
N LYS A 395 25.72 10.05 -18.38
CA LYS A 395 26.61 8.92 -18.11
C LYS A 395 26.13 8.17 -16.88
N LEU A 396 25.90 6.87 -16.98
CA LEU A 396 25.92 5.96 -15.84
C LEU A 396 26.92 4.84 -16.09
N LYS A 397 27.88 4.77 -15.17
CA LYS A 397 29.00 3.83 -15.15
C LYS A 397 28.55 2.49 -14.58
N HIS A 398 29.04 1.44 -15.23
CA HIS A 398 28.98 0.03 -14.84
C HIS A 398 29.41 -0.24 -13.39
N SER A 399 28.78 -1.25 -12.79
CA SER A 399 29.49 -2.21 -11.92
C SER A 399 28.97 -3.62 -12.22
N LEU A 400 29.84 -4.44 -12.80
CA LEU A 400 29.62 -5.87 -13.04
C LEU A 400 30.12 -6.72 -11.86
N SER A 401 29.42 -7.84 -11.66
CA SER A 401 29.83 -9.18 -11.16
C SER A 401 29.98 -9.42 -9.63
N PRO A 402 29.93 -10.69 -9.12
CA PRO A 402 29.97 -11.99 -9.83
C PRO A 402 29.05 -13.16 -9.35
N LEU A 403 29.08 -14.23 -10.17
CA LEU A 403 28.73 -15.66 -9.99
C LEU A 403 28.56 -16.23 -8.55
N ASP A 404 27.55 -17.10 -8.34
CA ASP A 404 27.64 -18.58 -8.11
C ASP A 404 26.25 -19.14 -7.74
N VAL A 405 25.68 -20.12 -8.47
CA VAL A 405 25.66 -21.59 -8.22
C VAL A 405 24.47 -22.06 -7.36
N THR A 406 23.58 -22.82 -8.03
CA THR A 406 22.63 -23.87 -7.56
C THR A 406 21.76 -23.61 -6.32
N ASP A 407 20.45 -23.82 -6.41
CA ASP A 407 19.79 -25.00 -5.84
C ASP A 407 18.31 -25.07 -6.23
N THR A 408 17.80 -26.29 -6.28
CA THR A 408 16.44 -26.71 -6.60
C THR A 408 15.72 -27.10 -5.32
N ASP A 409 14.63 -26.42 -4.97
CA ASP A 409 13.37 -26.99 -4.45
C ASP A 409 12.28 -25.94 -4.77
N SER A 410 11.07 -26.22 -5.24
CA SER A 410 10.12 -27.30 -5.01
C SER A 410 9.68 -27.42 -3.56
N ASP A 411 8.87 -26.46 -3.10
CA ASP A 411 7.81 -26.78 -2.14
C ASP A 411 6.53 -25.95 -2.39
N THR A 412 5.53 -26.66 -2.90
CA THR A 412 4.12 -26.31 -2.73
C THR A 412 3.65 -27.03 -1.47
N GLY A 413 3.81 -26.38 -0.32
CA GLY A 413 3.40 -26.87 0.99
C GLY A 413 2.34 -25.96 1.61
N ILE A 414 1.08 -26.25 1.32
CA ILE A 414 -0.07 -25.80 2.10
C ILE A 414 -0.04 -26.41 3.51
N SER A 415 -0.58 -25.65 4.48
CA SER A 415 -0.97 -26.01 5.86
C SER A 415 -0.01 -25.58 6.98
N SER A 416 -0.46 -24.65 7.84
CA SER A 416 -0.63 -24.88 9.28
C SER A 416 -1.07 -23.59 9.98
N THR A 417 -2.38 -23.46 10.17
CA THR A 417 -2.97 -22.65 11.23
C THR A 417 -2.90 -23.43 12.54
N HIS A 418 -2.59 -22.74 13.63
CA HIS A 418 -2.95 -23.08 15.02
C HIS A 418 -1.99 -23.99 15.82
N SER A 419 -1.30 -23.39 16.81
CA SER A 419 -1.19 -23.87 18.21
C SER A 419 -0.54 -22.81 19.11
N GLN A 420 -1.28 -22.42 20.16
CA GLN A 420 -0.81 -21.87 21.45
C GLN A 420 0.10 -22.92 22.15
N ASP A 421 0.88 -22.72 23.21
CA ASP A 421 0.83 -21.85 24.37
C ASP A 421 2.14 -22.06 25.17
N SER A 422 2.58 -21.08 25.97
CA SER A 422 3.31 -21.28 27.25
C SER A 422 3.59 -19.95 27.97
N LEU A 423 2.80 -19.69 29.02
CA LEU A 423 2.96 -18.66 30.06
C LEU A 423 4.24 -18.91 30.89
N SER A 424 4.98 -17.90 31.39
CA SER A 424 4.87 -17.26 32.75
C SER A 424 6.25 -16.64 33.15
N PRO A 425 6.44 -15.84 34.23
CA PRO A 425 5.51 -14.99 35.02
C PRO A 425 6.01 -13.53 35.23
N CYS A 426 5.08 -12.70 35.72
CA CYS A 426 5.25 -11.35 36.26
C CYS A 426 6.29 -11.25 37.41
N LEU A 427 6.98 -10.10 37.48
CA LEU A 427 7.31 -9.44 38.75
C LEU A 427 7.06 -7.93 38.61
N ASP A 428 5.92 -7.51 39.14
CA ASP A 428 5.59 -6.11 39.43
C ASP A 428 6.50 -5.61 40.57
N PHE A 429 7.14 -4.46 40.34
CA PHE A 429 7.81 -3.69 41.40
C PHE A 429 6.90 -2.52 41.81
N PRO A 430 6.59 -2.33 43.11
CA PRO A 430 5.87 -1.15 43.59
C PRO A 430 6.81 0.07 43.67
N PRO A 431 6.27 1.31 43.66
CA PRO A 431 7.07 2.53 43.72
C PRO A 431 7.62 2.79 45.13
N PRO A 432 8.78 3.47 45.28
CA PRO A 432 9.33 3.77 46.58
C PRO A 432 8.59 4.93 47.24
N LEU A 433 8.23 4.71 48.51
CA LEU A 433 7.77 5.70 49.47
C LEU A 433 8.90 6.67 49.83
N ASP A 434 8.55 7.95 49.88
CA ASP A 434 9.31 9.00 50.57
C ASP A 434 9.49 8.63 52.05
N THR A 435 10.74 8.73 52.53
CA THR A 435 11.02 9.01 53.94
C THR A 435 12.18 9.99 54.04
N ASP A 436 11.89 11.12 54.67
CA ASP A 436 12.83 12.08 55.23
C ASP A 436 13.92 11.39 56.09
N VAL A 437 15.19 11.71 55.83
CA VAL A 437 16.22 12.20 56.78
C VAL A 437 17.33 12.90 56.00
#